data_AF-A0A1Y1M6G5-F1
#
_entry.id   AF-A0A1Y1M6G5-F1
#
_cell.length_a   1.000
_cell.length_b   1.000
_cell.length_c   1.000
_cell.angle_alpha   90.00
_cell.angle_beta   90.00
_cell.angle_gamma   90.00
#
_symmetry.space_group_name_H-M   'P 1'
#
loop_
_entity.id
_entity.type
_entity.pdbx_description
1 polymer ?
#
loop_
_entity_poly.entity_id
_entity_poly.type
_entity_poly.pdbx_seq_one_letter_code
_entity_poly.pdbx_strand_id
1 'polypeptide(L)'
;SWSYMASYYRGTPILGTFHASDIVEVFYGLRDNYAANSIRTYYSNFVHNLDPNVGVGGKYPNWPRWSEGNNLAHFFADRSTLLRDDFRQTSYEWIKNHIEALRF
;
A
#
# COMPACT_ATOMS: atom_id res chain seq x y z
N SER A 1 6.62 4.59 -10.88
CA SER A 1 6.21 4.77 -9.49
C SER A 1 5.75 3.42 -8.92
N TRP A 2 5.72 3.31 -7.60
CA TRP A 2 5.15 2.17 -6.88
C TRP A 2 3.92 2.64 -6.12
N SER A 3 2.89 1.79 -5.99
CA SER A 3 1.66 2.12 -5.28
C SER A 3 1.17 0.92 -4.46
N TYR A 4 0.45 1.15 -3.37
CA TYR A 4 0.00 0.11 -2.46
C TYR A 4 -1.41 0.35 -1.90
N MET A 5 -2.01 -0.73 -1.39
CA MET A 5 -3.24 -0.73 -0.60
C MET A 5 -2.96 -1.35 0.78
N ALA A 6 -3.45 -0.72 1.84
CA ALA A 6 -3.31 -1.21 3.22
C ALA A 6 -4.59 -1.89 3.71
N SER A 7 -4.46 -3.03 4.38
CA SER A 7 -5.55 -3.83 4.96
C SER A 7 -5.14 -4.53 6.26
N TYR A 8 -4.06 -4.08 6.90
CA TYR A 8 -3.52 -4.66 8.14
C TYR A 8 -4.44 -4.52 9.36
N TYR A 9 -5.42 -3.62 9.34
CA TYR A 9 -6.45 -3.49 10.37
C TYR A 9 -7.85 -3.87 9.88
N ARG A 10 -7.93 -4.69 8.82
CA ARG A 10 -9.19 -5.33 8.41
C ARG A 10 -9.81 -6.04 9.62
N GLY A 11 -11.04 -5.67 9.96
CA GLY A 11 -11.77 -6.21 11.11
C GLY A 11 -11.84 -5.28 12.32
N THR A 12 -11.14 -4.14 12.34
CA THR A 12 -11.36 -3.11 13.37
C THR A 12 -12.82 -2.64 13.32
N PRO A 13 -13.58 -2.70 14.44
CA PRO A 13 -14.99 -2.34 14.44
C PRO A 13 -15.20 -0.92 13.93
N ILE A 14 -16.19 -0.76 13.04
CA ILE A 14 -16.60 0.50 12.40
C ILE A 14 -15.55 1.07 11.43
N LEU A 15 -14.28 1.11 11.82
CA LEU A 15 -13.22 1.88 11.16
C LEU A 15 -12.39 1.08 10.14
N GLY A 16 -12.26 -0.25 10.31
CA GLY A 16 -11.37 -1.06 9.46
C GLY A 16 -9.91 -0.58 9.49
N THR A 17 -9.24 -0.60 8.34
CA THR A 17 -7.97 0.13 8.15
C THR A 17 -8.31 1.58 7.82
N PHE A 18 -8.24 2.45 8.82
CA PHE A 18 -8.73 3.83 8.75
C PHE A 18 -7.62 4.83 8.41
N HIS A 19 -8.02 6.07 8.14
CA HIS A 19 -7.09 7.15 7.87
C HIS A 19 -6.10 7.36 9.02
N ALA A 20 -4.81 7.56 8.72
CA ALA A 20 -3.71 7.69 9.68
C ALA A 20 -3.36 6.44 10.51
N SER A 21 -3.98 5.28 10.24
CA SER A 21 -3.62 4.04 10.93
C SER A 21 -2.20 3.57 10.65
N ASP A 22 -1.60 4.03 9.55
CA ASP A 22 -0.22 3.80 9.13
C ASP A 22 0.80 4.49 10.04
N ILE A 23 0.43 5.58 10.73
CA ILE A 23 1.28 6.18 11.76
C ILE A 23 1.53 5.16 12.88
N VAL A 24 0.48 4.45 13.30
CA VAL A 24 0.56 3.43 14.36
C VAL A 24 1.28 2.18 13.87
N GLU A 25 0.90 1.68 12.69
CA GLU A 25 1.41 0.42 12.16
C GLU A 25 2.85 0.53 11.64
N VAL A 26 3.19 1.61 10.93
CA VAL A 26 4.46 1.75 10.21
C VAL A 26 5.45 2.64 10.95
N PHE A 27 5.03 3.80 11.46
CA PHE A 27 5.97 4.76 12.06
C PHE A 27 6.27 4.42 13.52
N TYR A 28 5.26 4.26 14.36
CA TYR A 28 5.46 3.73 15.72
C TYR A 28 5.77 2.24 15.69
N GLY A 29 5.13 1.48 14.80
CA GLY A 29 5.23 0.02 14.71
C GLY A 29 5.04 -0.64 16.05
N LEU A 30 3.96 -0.25 16.72
CA LEU A 30 3.54 -0.85 17.98
C LEU A 30 3.31 -2.36 17.85
N ARG A 31 3.06 -2.84 16.63
CA ARG A 31 2.98 -4.25 16.29
C ARG A 31 4.23 -4.68 15.53
N ASP A 32 4.96 -5.64 16.07
CA ASP A 32 6.02 -6.35 15.33
C ASP A 32 5.39 -7.45 14.48
N ASN A 33 4.91 -7.09 13.30
CA ASN A 33 4.20 -8.01 12.40
C ASN A 33 4.68 -7.89 10.95
N TYR A 34 4.07 -8.67 10.05
CA TYR A 34 4.45 -8.70 8.65
C TYR A 34 4.29 -7.33 8.00
N ALA A 35 3.15 -6.63 8.22
CA ALA A 35 2.88 -5.33 7.61
C ALA A 35 3.94 -4.30 8.00
N ALA A 36 4.16 -4.10 9.30
CA ALA A 36 5.14 -3.14 9.81
C ALA A 36 6.54 -3.43 9.26
N ASN A 37 6.99 -4.69 9.36
CA ASN A 37 8.33 -5.08 8.93
C ASN A 37 8.51 -4.98 7.42
N SER A 38 7.53 -5.41 6.62
CA SER A 38 7.62 -5.37 5.16
C SER A 38 7.62 -3.93 4.64
N ILE A 39 6.70 -3.08 5.10
CA ILE A 39 6.61 -1.67 4.67
C ILE A 39 7.88 -0.91 5.04
N ARG A 40 8.38 -1.07 6.28
CA ARG A 40 9.64 -0.44 6.72
C ARG A 40 10.82 -0.85 5.86
N THR A 41 10.94 -2.15 5.53
CA THR A 41 11.98 -2.63 4.62
C THR A 41 11.87 -1.96 3.25
N TYR A 42 10.70 -1.93 2.62
CA TYR A 42 10.52 -1.28 1.31
C TYR A 42 10.82 0.22 1.37
N TYR A 43 10.41 0.93 2.42
CA TYR A 43 10.68 2.36 2.59
C TYR A 43 12.18 2.64 2.76
N SER A 44 12.86 1.91 3.64
CA SER A 44 14.31 2.03 3.81
C SER A 44 15.05 1.75 2.49
N ASN A 45 14.67 0.68 1.77
CA ASN A 45 15.27 0.36 0.49
C ASN A 45 15.07 1.47 -0.55
N PHE A 46 13.87 2.04 -0.62
CA PHE A 46 13.58 3.13 -1.54
C PHE A 46 14.41 4.38 -1.22
N VAL A 47 14.54 4.75 0.06
CA VAL A 47 15.38 5.88 0.48
C VAL A 47 16.85 5.69 0.07
N HIS A 48 17.37 4.46 0.20
CA HIS A 48 18.77 4.17 -0.12
C HIS A 48 19.05 3.92 -1.60
N ASN A 49 18.08 3.42 -2.37
CA ASN A 49 18.33 2.88 -3.72
C ASN A 49 17.38 3.41 -4.79
N LEU A 50 16.39 4.23 -4.44
CA LEU A 50 15.29 4.67 -5.32
C LEU A 50 14.47 3.49 -5.91
N ASP A 51 14.57 2.31 -5.30
CA ASP A 51 13.83 1.09 -5.63
C ASP A 51 13.54 0.31 -4.33
N PRO A 52 12.26 0.04 -4.00
CA PRO A 52 11.90 -0.65 -2.76
C PRO A 52 12.39 -2.11 -2.74
N ASN A 53 12.68 -2.72 -3.89
CA ASN A 53 13.00 -4.15 -4.02
C ASN A 53 14.48 -4.48 -3.77
N VAL A 54 15.37 -3.49 -3.78
CA VAL A 54 16.81 -3.69 -3.59
C VAL A 54 17.08 -4.15 -2.16
N GLY A 55 17.67 -5.35 -1.99
CA GLY A 55 18.02 -5.89 -0.67
C GLY A 55 16.91 -6.67 0.04
N VAL A 56 15.74 -6.88 -0.58
CA VAL A 56 14.63 -7.66 0.01
C VAL A 56 14.97 -9.16 0.10
N GLY A 57 15.89 -9.67 -0.74
CA GLY A 57 16.42 -11.04 -0.65
C GLY A 57 15.38 -12.14 -0.73
N GLY A 58 14.23 -11.88 -1.38
CA GLY A 58 13.10 -12.81 -1.46
C GLY A 58 12.28 -12.94 -0.17
N LYS A 59 12.60 -12.19 0.90
CA LYS A 59 11.84 -12.21 2.16
C LYS A 59 10.39 -11.73 1.97
N TYR A 60 10.19 -10.76 1.10
CA TYR A 60 8.87 -10.24 0.72
C TYR A 60 8.70 -10.29 -0.81
N PRO A 61 7.45 -10.36 -1.32
CA PRO A 61 7.17 -10.35 -2.75
C PRO A 61 7.82 -9.17 -3.48
N ASN A 62 8.11 -9.31 -4.77
CA ASN A 62 8.51 -8.17 -5.58
C ASN A 62 7.35 -7.16 -5.66
N TRP A 63 7.61 -5.89 -5.34
CA TRP A 63 6.67 -4.79 -5.53
C TRP A 63 6.86 -4.22 -6.95
N PRO A 64 5.97 -4.53 -7.91
CA PRO A 64 6.12 -4.07 -9.29
C PRO A 64 5.93 -2.57 -9.39
N ARG A 65 6.53 -1.95 -10.41
CA ARG A 65 6.17 -0.58 -10.76
C ARG A 65 4.73 -0.58 -11.24
N TRP A 66 3.95 0.40 -10.78
CA TRP A 66 2.53 0.48 -11.10
C TRP A 66 2.28 0.52 -12.62
N SER A 67 3.13 1.24 -13.36
CA SER A 67 3.04 1.35 -14.83
C SER A 67 3.23 0.05 -15.60
N GLU A 68 3.72 -1.04 -14.97
CA GLU A 68 4.00 -2.32 -15.64
C GLU A 68 2.79 -3.28 -15.67
N GLY A 69 1.66 -2.87 -15.09
CA GLY A 69 0.45 -3.70 -15.10
C GLY A 69 -0.66 -3.24 -14.16
N ASN A 70 -0.58 -2.01 -13.65
CA ASN A 70 -1.50 -1.40 -12.69
C ASN A 70 -1.73 -2.31 -11.48
N ASN A 71 -0.65 -2.86 -10.92
CA ASN A 71 -0.72 -3.67 -9.70
C ASN A 71 -0.20 -2.88 -8.50
N LEU A 72 -0.90 -3.04 -7.39
CA LEU A 72 -0.55 -2.55 -6.07
C LEU A 72 0.12 -3.66 -5.27
N ALA A 73 1.06 -3.28 -4.41
CA ALA A 73 1.32 -4.10 -3.23
C ALA A 73 0.11 -4.03 -2.29
N HIS A 74 -0.34 -5.16 -1.75
CA HIS A 74 -1.46 -5.21 -0.82
C HIS A 74 -1.01 -5.78 0.51
N PHE A 75 -0.98 -4.93 1.54
CA PHE A 75 -0.46 -5.28 2.86
C PHE A 75 -1.56 -5.69 3.83
N PHE A 76 -1.48 -6.92 4.34
CA PHE A 76 -2.25 -7.43 5.47
C PHE A 76 -1.35 -7.56 6.70
N ALA A 77 -1.92 -7.77 7.88
CA ALA A 77 -1.17 -7.86 9.13
C ALA A 77 -0.10 -8.97 9.11
N ASP A 78 -0.36 -10.05 8.35
CA ASP A 78 0.38 -11.31 8.34
C ASP A 78 1.01 -11.66 6.99
N ARG A 79 0.69 -10.93 5.91
CA ARG A 79 1.19 -11.22 4.55
C ARG A 79 1.08 -9.99 3.64
N SER A 80 1.67 -10.10 2.45
CA SER A 80 1.33 -9.24 1.32
C SER A 80 1.03 -10.04 0.06
N THR A 81 0.24 -9.43 -0.82
CA THR A 81 -0.10 -9.96 -2.14
C THR A 81 0.02 -8.88 -3.19
N LEU A 82 -0.15 -9.23 -4.47
CA LEU A 82 -0.40 -8.26 -5.52
C LEU A 82 -1.92 -8.10 -5.71
N LEU A 83 -2.35 -6.86 -5.89
CA LEU A 83 -3.74 -6.51 -6.14
C LEU A 83 -3.82 -5.66 -7.40
N ARG A 84 -4.66 -6.05 -8.35
CA ARG A 84 -4.92 -5.23 -9.53
C ARG A 84 -5.68 -3.96 -9.13
N ASP A 85 -5.23 -2.82 -9.65
CA ASP A 85 -5.78 -1.49 -9.36
C ASP A 85 -6.96 -1.19 -10.29
N ASP A 86 -8.02 -1.99 -10.19
CA ASP A 86 -9.25 -1.88 -10.99
C ASP A 86 -10.54 -1.89 -10.14
N PHE A 87 -10.40 -1.74 -8.82
CA PHE A 87 -11.54 -1.69 -7.91
C PHE A 87 -12.31 -0.36 -8.06
N ARG A 88 -13.64 -0.42 -7.95
CA ARG A 88 -14.54 0.74 -8.04
C ARG A 88 -14.36 1.54 -9.34
N GLN A 89 -14.06 0.85 -10.44
CA GLN A 89 -13.75 1.43 -11.74
C GLN A 89 -14.77 2.50 -12.20
N THR A 90 -16.07 2.23 -12.08
CA THR A 90 -17.13 3.18 -12.47
C THR A 90 -17.04 4.50 -11.70
N SER A 91 -16.77 4.45 -10.39
CA SER A 91 -16.58 5.65 -9.57
C SER A 91 -15.29 6.39 -9.92
N TYR A 92 -14.20 5.66 -10.17
CA TYR A 92 -12.94 6.24 -10.63
C TYR A 92 -13.12 7.00 -11.95
N GLU A 93 -13.80 6.40 -12.93
CA GLU A 93 -14.07 7.01 -14.22
C GLU A 93 -14.91 8.28 -14.10
N TRP A 94 -15.93 8.25 -13.24
CA TRP A 94 -16.74 9.44 -12.99
C TRP A 94 -15.90 10.56 -12.39
N ILE A 95 -15.13 10.30 -11.33
CA ILE A 95 -14.26 11.31 -10.68
C ILE A 95 -13.24 11.87 -11.68
N LYS A 96 -12.57 10.99 -12.43
CA LYS A 96 -11.56 11.39 -13.42
C LYS A 96 -12.15 12.33 -14.48
N ASN A 97 -13.36 12.04 -14.97
CA ASN A 97 -14.00 12.83 -16.02
C ASN A 97 -14.67 14.11 -15.51
N HIS A 98 -14.87 14.26 -14.20
CA HIS A 98 -15.55 15.39 -13.57
C HIS A 98 -14.69 16.10 -12.51
N ILE A 99 -13.36 15.98 -12.58
CA ILE A 99 -12.45 16.53 -11.55
C ILE A 99 -12.64 18.03 -11.33
N GLU A 100 -13.00 18.77 -12.38
CA GLU A 100 -13.30 20.20 -12.32
C GLU A 100 -14.49 20.53 -11.40
N ALA A 101 -15.49 19.64 -11.34
CA ALA A 101 -16.67 19.79 -10.49
C ALA A 101 -16.39 19.50 -8.99
N LEU A 102 -15.21 18.98 -8.67
CA LEU A 102 -14.80 18.61 -7.31
C LEU A 102 -13.81 19.60 -6.68
N ARG A 103 -13.55 20.73 -7.33
CA ARG A 103 -12.73 21.81 -6.77
C ARG A 103 -13.50 22.50 -5.65
N PHE A 104 -12.86 22.63 -4.50
CA PHE A 104 -13.37 23.30 -3.30
C PHE A 104 -12.57 24.57 -2.99
#